data_AF-A0A0D5ZEE9-F1
#
_entry.id   AF-A0A0D5ZEE9-F1
#
_cell.length_a   1.000
_cell.length_b   1.000
_cell.length_c   1.000
_cell.angle_alpha   90.00
_cell.angle_beta   90.00
_cell.angle_gamma   90.00
#
_symmetry.space_group_name_H-M   'P 1'
#
loop_
_entity.id
_entity.type
_entity.pdbx_description
1 polymer ?
#
loop_
_entity_poly.entity_id
_entity_poly.type
_entity_poly.pdbx_seq_one_letter_code
_entity_poly.pdbx_strand_id
1 'polypeptide(L)'
;MQPRGGIMEIEDFLESISESEYVYYDPDTGLFFSWNGLQVVTVWTTDEDDYENIDMFTIESGHDTDFVQEKIDGYLESIEE
;
A
#
# COMPACT_ATOMS: atom_id res chain seq x y z
N MET A 1 -18.26 17.08 5.99
CA MET A 1 -17.30 16.69 7.05
C MET A 1 -16.41 15.64 6.43
N GLN A 2 -15.18 15.98 6.05
CA GLN A 2 -14.19 15.01 5.58
C GLN A 2 -13.17 14.86 6.71
N PRO A 3 -12.84 13.65 7.19
CA PRO A 3 -11.63 13.50 7.97
C PRO A 3 -10.45 13.83 7.04
N ARG A 4 -9.67 14.82 7.47
CA ARG A 4 -8.36 15.16 6.89
C ARG A 4 -7.45 13.95 7.10
N GLY A 5 -6.53 13.71 6.15
CA GLY A 5 -5.43 12.75 6.33
C GLY A 5 -4.86 12.89 7.73
N GLY A 6 -5.11 11.86 8.53
CA GLY A 6 -4.69 11.77 9.91
C GLY A 6 -3.78 10.57 9.97
N ILE A 7 -2.61 10.78 10.56
CA ILE A 7 -1.69 9.74 10.97
C ILE A 7 -2.49 8.61 11.61
N MET A 8 -2.33 7.39 11.08
CA MET A 8 -2.96 6.20 11.62
C MET A 8 -2.10 5.65 12.77
N GLU A 9 -2.72 5.25 13.88
CA GLU A 9 -2.00 4.55 14.94
C GLU A 9 -1.50 3.19 14.41
N ILE A 10 -0.34 2.72 14.87
CA ILE A 10 0.27 1.47 14.39
C ILE A 10 -0.67 0.26 14.51
N GLU A 11 -1.53 0.22 15.53
CA GLU A 11 -2.51 -0.85 15.73
C GLU A 11 -3.58 -0.88 14.62
N ASP A 12 -4.12 0.28 14.24
CA ASP A 12 -5.09 0.41 13.14
C ASP A 12 -4.45 0.08 11.78
N PHE A 13 -3.20 0.48 11.58
CA PHE A 13 -2.45 0.12 10.36
C PHE A 13 -2.28 -1.39 10.26
N LEU A 14 -1.82 -2.03 11.34
CA LEU A 14 -1.65 -3.48 11.40
C LEU A 14 -2.97 -4.22 11.18
N GLU A 15 -4.08 -3.73 11.74
CA GLU A 15 -5.41 -4.29 11.50
C GLU A 15 -5.81 -4.15 10.03
N SER A 16 -5.62 -2.97 9.43
CA SER A 16 -5.95 -2.73 8.02
C SER A 16 -5.15 -3.60 7.05
N ILE A 17 -3.85 -3.80 7.30
CA ILE A 17 -3.03 -4.68 6.45
C ILE A 17 -3.27 -6.17 6.75
N SER A 18 -3.78 -6.51 7.94
CA SER A 18 -4.09 -7.91 8.29
C SER A 18 -5.24 -8.50 7.48
N GLU A 19 -6.15 -7.65 6.99
CA GLU A 19 -7.23 -8.04 6.07
C GLU A 19 -6.76 -8.13 4.61
N SER A 20 -5.50 -7.78 4.32
CA SER A 20 -4.94 -7.84 2.97
C SER A 20 -4.51 -9.26 2.61
N GLU A 21 -4.78 -9.66 1.37
CA GLU A 21 -4.34 -10.95 0.84
C GLU A 21 -2.86 -10.94 0.45
N TYR A 22 -2.33 -9.76 0.11
CA TYR A 22 -0.94 -9.59 -0.22
C TYR A 22 -0.39 -8.29 0.38
N VAL A 23 0.80 -8.39 0.95
CA VAL A 23 1.54 -7.24 1.49
C VAL A 23 2.98 -7.29 1.00
N TYR A 24 3.52 -6.13 0.64
CA TYR A 24 4.89 -5.96 0.19
C TYR A 24 5.49 -4.72 0.83
N TYR A 25 6.71 -4.83 1.35
CA TYR A 25 7.46 -3.70 1.90
C TYR A 25 8.72 -3.50 1.09
N ASP A 26 8.88 -2.29 0.58
CA ASP A 26 10.07 -1.85 -0.13
C ASP A 26 11.02 -1.10 0.82
N PRO A 27 12.17 -1.68 1.21
CA PRO A 27 13.08 -1.05 2.15
C PRO A 27 13.88 0.12 1.56
N ASP A 28 14.01 0.19 0.24
CA ASP A 28 14.76 1.25 -0.45
C ASP A 28 13.98 2.57 -0.46
N THR A 29 12.67 2.50 -0.68
CA THR A 29 11.77 3.66 -0.67
C THR A 29 11.05 3.87 0.67
N GLY A 30 11.05 2.85 1.54
CA GLY A 30 10.33 2.88 2.82
C GLY A 30 8.81 2.75 2.68
N LEU A 31 8.33 2.29 1.52
CA LEU A 31 6.91 2.18 1.18
C LEU A 31 6.36 0.79 1.48
N PHE A 32 5.12 0.76 1.97
CA PHE A 32 4.37 -0.46 2.23
C PHE A 32 3.15 -0.52 1.31
N PHE A 33 2.96 -1.65 0.66
CA PHE A 33 1.88 -1.90 -0.29
C PHE A 33 1.00 -3.01 0.26
N SER A 34 -0.31 -2.77 0.29
CA SER A 34 -1.29 -3.74 0.79
C SER A 34 -2.41 -3.93 -0.23
N TRP A 35 -2.63 -5.16 -0.67
CA TRP A 35 -3.67 -5.53 -1.63
C TRP A 35 -4.75 -6.39 -0.99
N ASN A 36 -6.01 -6.01 -1.17
CA ASN A 36 -7.16 -6.65 -0.56
C ASN A 36 -7.63 -7.95 -1.26
N GLY A 37 -6.89 -8.49 -2.22
CA GLY A 37 -7.28 -9.66 -3.00
C GLY A 37 -8.35 -9.40 -4.08
N LEU A 38 -8.81 -8.15 -4.22
CA LEU A 38 -9.83 -7.78 -5.19
C LEU A 38 -9.25 -6.90 -6.29
N GLN A 39 -9.08 -5.62 -6.01
CA GLN A 39 -8.75 -4.60 -7.02
C GLN A 39 -7.91 -3.46 -6.47
N VAL A 40 -7.82 -3.25 -5.16
CA VAL A 40 -7.23 -2.02 -4.61
C VAL A 40 -5.91 -2.35 -3.96
N VAL A 41 -4.85 -1.69 -4.44
CA VAL A 41 -3.55 -1.65 -3.77
C VAL A 41 -3.44 -0.29 -3.09
N THR A 42 -3.25 -0.34 -1.78
CA THR A 42 -3.07 0.84 -0.93
C THR A 42 -1.58 1.02 -0.64
N VAL A 43 -1.08 2.24 -0.81
CA VAL A 43 0.33 2.60 -0.58
C VAL A 43 0.44 3.39 0.72
N TRP A 44 1.35 2.96 1.57
CA TRP A 44 1.59 3.56 2.88
C TRP A 44 3.05 3.95 3.00
N THR A 45 3.32 5.07 3.66
CA THR A 45 4.65 5.41 4.13
C THR A 45 4.81 4.96 5.59
N THR A 46 6.06 4.72 6.00
CA THR A 46 6.43 4.27 7.35
C THR A 46 7.47 5.17 8.02
N ASP A 47 7.51 6.44 7.62
CA ASP A 47 8.49 7.42 8.11
C ASP A 47 8.29 7.73 9.61
N GLU A 48 9.35 7.65 10.41
CA GLU A 48 9.39 8.04 11.83
C GLU A 48 8.21 7.55 12.72
N ASP A 49 7.75 6.30 12.54
CA ASP A 49 6.60 5.70 13.25
C ASP A 49 5.21 6.27 12.84
N ASP A 50 5.15 7.11 11.81
CA ASP A 50 3.93 7.61 11.18
C ASP A 50 3.53 6.72 10.00
N TYR A 51 2.41 6.01 10.15
CA TYR A 51 1.77 5.26 9.05
C TYR A 51 0.75 6.14 8.37
N GLU A 52 1.09 6.64 7.19
CA GLU A 52 0.17 7.46 6.38
C GLU A 52 -0.13 6.77 5.06
N ASN A 53 -1.43 6.71 4.71
CA ASN A 53 -1.83 6.35 3.36
C ASN A 53 -1.51 7.51 2.42
N ILE A 54 -0.49 7.33 1.59
CA ILE A 54 -0.01 8.37 0.67
C ILE A 54 -0.63 8.24 -0.72
N ASP A 55 -1.04 7.03 -1.12
CA ASP A 55 -1.60 6.79 -2.44
C ASP A 55 -2.43 5.50 -2.50
N MET A 56 -3.18 5.34 -3.59
CA MET A 56 -3.88 4.10 -3.92
C MET A 56 -4.04 3.96 -5.43
N PHE A 57 -3.87 2.74 -5.92
CA PHE A 57 -4.13 2.41 -7.32
C PHE A 57 -4.96 1.15 -7.45
N THR A 58 -5.68 1.06 -8.56
CA THR A 58 -6.57 -0.08 -8.85
C THR A 58 -5.96 -1.00 -9.89
N ILE A 59 -6.02 -2.30 -9.63
CA ILE A 59 -5.73 -3.36 -10.59
C ILE A 59 -7.05 -3.98 -11.09
N GLU A 60 -7.03 -4.52 -12.31
CA GLU A 60 -8.18 -5.27 -12.83
C GLU A 60 -8.45 -6.52 -11.95
N SER A 61 -9.69 -7.03 -11.94
CA SER A 61 -10.06 -8.20 -11.13
C SER A 61 -9.61 -9.52 -11.74
N GLY A 62 -9.37 -10.50 -10.88
CA GLY A 62 -9.03 -11.87 -11.29
C GLY A 62 -7.56 -12.06 -11.62
N HIS A 63 -6.70 -11.21 -11.05
CA HIS A 63 -5.25 -11.32 -11.15
C HIS A 63 -4.67 -11.93 -9.87
N ASP A 64 -3.53 -12.62 -10.04
CA ASP A 64 -2.78 -13.24 -8.94
C ASP A 64 -1.71 -12.29 -8.39
N THR A 65 -1.08 -12.68 -7.27
CA THR A 65 -0.05 -11.90 -6.58
C THR A 65 1.14 -11.52 -7.46
N ASP A 66 1.53 -12.36 -8.42
CA ASP A 66 2.62 -12.04 -9.37
C ASP A 66 2.30 -10.81 -10.23
N PHE A 67 1.04 -10.64 -10.65
CA PHE A 67 0.62 -9.47 -11.40
C PHE A 67 0.56 -8.22 -10.51
N VAL A 68 0.13 -8.39 -9.25
CA VAL A 68 0.14 -7.29 -8.28
C VAL A 68 1.56 -6.79 -8.05
N GLN A 69 2.52 -7.70 -7.89
CA GLN A 69 3.93 -7.34 -7.75
C GLN A 69 4.45 -6.58 -8.98
N GLU A 70 4.14 -7.01 -10.20
CA GLU A 70 4.52 -6.28 -11.43
C GLU A 70 4.01 -4.83 -11.42
N LYS A 71 2.81 -4.59 -10.88
CA LYS A 71 2.26 -3.22 -10.74
C LYS A 71 2.94 -2.42 -9.64
N ILE A 72 3.32 -3.05 -8.54
CA ILE A 72 4.09 -2.41 -7.48
C ILE A 72 5.47 -2.01 -8.01
N ASP A 73 6.16 -2.91 -8.72
CA ASP A 73 7.47 -2.62 -9.33
C ASP A 73 7.37 -1.43 -10.29
N GLY A 74 6.37 -1.42 -11.17
CA GLY A 74 6.15 -0.29 -12.08
C GLY A 74 5.78 1.02 -11.36
N TYR A 75 5.13 0.95 -10.19
CA TYR A 75 4.89 2.12 -9.34
C TYR A 75 6.20 2.65 -8.77
N LEU A 76 7.05 1.76 -8.23
CA LEU A 76 8.38 2.11 -7.69
C LEU A 76 9.28 2.74 -8.76
N GLU A 77 9.31 2.18 -9.98
CA GLU A 77 10.07 2.78 -11.08
C GLU A 77 9.57 4.20 -11.40
N SER A 78 8.26 4.46 -11.30
CA SER A 78 7.69 5.76 -11.63
C SER A 78 7.98 6.87 -10.62
N ILE A 79 8.33 6.53 -9.37
CA ILE A 79 8.68 7.51 -8.33
C ILE A 79 10.18 7.83 -8.29
N GLU A 80 11.01 7.01 -8.92
CA GLU A 80 12.46 7.23 -9.02
C GLU A 80 12.87 8.16 -10.18
N GLU A 81 11.98 8.43 -11.15
CA GLU A 81 12.19 9.35 -12.31
C GLU A 81 11.80 10.81 -12.03
#